data_AF-A0A0R3KS60-F1
#
_entry.id   AF-A0A0R3KS60-F1
#
_cell.length_a   1.000
_cell.length_b   1.000
_cell.length_c   1.000
_cell.angle_alpha   90.00
_cell.angle_beta   90.00
_cell.angle_gamma   90.00
#
_symmetry.space_group_name_H-M   'P 1'
#
loop_
_entity.id
_entity.type
_entity.pdbx_description
1 polymer ?
#
loop_
_entity_poly.entity_id
_entity_poly.type
_entity_poly.pdbx_seq_one_letter_code
_entity_poly.pdbx_strand_id
1 'polypeptide(L)' 'MSSSSQSKFEENDGLEAAVDQAISTCGGDMRATIRALIVANEYLESEVGELMKAVSHAYARGRFNSYSG' A
#
# COMPACT_ATOMS: atom_id res chain seq x y z
N MET A 1 29.46 -3.62 4.87
CA MET A 1 28.13 -4.17 4.53
C MET A 1 27.14 -3.97 5.68
N SER A 2 27.08 -2.77 6.30
CA SER A 2 26.24 -2.54 7.50
C SER A 2 24.94 -1.78 7.25
N SER A 3 24.76 -1.17 6.07
CA SER A 3 23.57 -0.36 5.77
C SER A 3 22.28 -1.16 5.57
N SER A 4 22.38 -2.45 5.20
CA SER A 4 21.22 -3.32 5.00
C SER A 4 20.53 -3.74 6.29
N SER A 5 21.24 -3.69 7.42
CA SER A 5 20.67 -4.05 8.72
C SER A 5 19.97 -2.85 9.36
N GLN A 6 20.57 -1.65 9.31
CA GLN A 6 19.97 -0.43 9.85
C GLN A 6 18.64 -0.06 9.18
N SER A 7 18.53 -0.21 7.85
CA SER A 7 17.26 0.04 7.13
C SER A 7 16.12 -0.86 7.61
N LYS A 8 16.43 -2.13 7.92
CA LYS A 8 15.45 -3.12 8.35
C LYS A 8 14.87 -2.85 9.75
N PHE A 9 15.67 -2.24 10.63
CA PHE A 9 15.21 -1.85 11.96
C PHE A 9 14.29 -0.62 11.89
N GLU A 10 14.66 0.39 11.10
CA GLU A 10 13.82 1.60 10.92
C GLU A 10 12.48 1.30 10.22
N GLU A 11 12.47 0.40 9.23
CA GLU A 11 11.23 -0.08 8.60
C GLU A 11 10.34 -0.83 9.60
N ASN A 12 10.95 -1.61 10.50
CA ASN A 12 10.22 -2.32 11.55
C ASN A 12 9.60 -1.35 12.55
N ASP A 13 10.34 -0.31 12.97
CA ASP A 13 9.84 0.68 13.91
C ASP A 13 8.68 1.50 13.33
N GLY A 14 8.75 1.86 12.05
CA GLY A 14 7.64 2.51 11.35
C GLY A 14 6.41 1.62 11.21
N LEU A 15 6.62 0.31 10.98
CA LEU A 15 5.54 -0.67 10.90
C LEU A 15 4.85 -0.85 12.25
N GLU A 16 5.60 -1.03 13.33
CA GLU A 16 5.04 -1.21 14.68
C GLU A 16 4.24 0.03 15.11
N ALA A 17 4.72 1.24 14.82
CA ALA A 17 3.97 2.47 15.09
C ALA A 17 2.64 2.54 14.32
N ALA A 18 2.62 2.08 13.07
CA ALA A 18 1.40 2.03 12.27
C ALA A 18 0.41 0.97 12.80
N VAL A 19 0.93 -0.16 13.28
CA VAL A 19 0.13 -1.21 13.94
C VAL A 19 -0.54 -0.66 15.21
N ASP A 20 0.23 0.00 16.08
CA ASP A 20 -0.30 0.62 17.29
C ASP A 20 -1.38 1.66 16.98
N GLN A 21 -1.18 2.47 15.94
CA GLN A 21 -2.16 3.44 15.49
C GLN A 21 -3.46 2.76 15.00
N ALA A 22 -3.36 1.67 14.24
CA ALA A 22 -4.51 0.93 13.74
C ALA A 22 -5.31 0.29 14.89
N ILE A 23 -4.62 -0.30 15.86
CA ILE A 23 -5.23 -0.88 17.07
C ILE A 23 -5.93 0.21 17.89
N SER A 24 -5.26 1.35 18.10
CA SER A 24 -5.83 2.50 18.82
C SER A 24 -7.08 3.06 18.14
N THR A 25 -7.08 3.14 16.80
CA THR A 25 -8.23 3.59 16.01
C THR A 25 -9.44 2.66 16.18
N CYS A 26 -9.20 1.37 16.39
CA CYS A 26 -10.24 0.37 16.64
C CYS A 26 -10.56 0.20 18.15
N GLY A 27 -10.09 1.11 19.01
CA GLY A 27 -10.35 1.08 20.45
C GLY A 27 -9.70 -0.11 21.16
N GLY A 28 -8.62 -0.67 20.61
CA GLY A 28 -7.93 -1.83 21.17
C GLY A 28 -8.50 -3.19 20.75
N ASP A 29 -9.59 -3.24 19.98
CA ASP A 29 -10.13 -4.50 19.48
C ASP A 29 -9.30 -5.02 18.31
N MET A 30 -8.44 -6.01 18.59
CA MET A 30 -7.60 -6.67 17.58
C MET A 30 -8.42 -7.34 16.47
N ARG A 31 -9.59 -7.92 16.77
CA ARG A 31 -10.43 -8.57 15.75
C ARG A 31 -11.07 -7.54 14.84
N ALA A 32 -11.52 -6.40 15.38
CA ALA A 32 -12.00 -5.27 14.58
C ALA A 32 -10.87 -4.68 13.72
N THR A 33 -9.67 -4.52 14.30
CA THR A 33 -8.48 -4.03 13.59
C THR A 33 -8.12 -4.91 12.40
N ILE A 34 -8.04 -6.23 12.59
CA ILE A 34 -7.73 -7.18 11.50
C ILE A 34 -8.80 -7.12 10.40
N ARG A 35 -10.09 -7.05 10.76
CA ARG A 35 -11.17 -6.90 9.76
C ARG A 35 -11.03 -5.60 8.97
N ALA A 36 -10.75 -4.48 9.64
CA ALA A 36 -10.55 -3.19 9.00
C ALA A 36 -9.37 -3.22 8.03
N LEU A 37 -8.24 -3.83 8.43
CA LEU A 37 -7.07 -3.97 7.57
C LEU A 37 -7.33 -4.85 6.33
N ILE A 38 -8.09 -5.95 6.48
CA ILE A 38 -8.47 -6.80 5.33
C ILE A 38 -9.33 -5.99 4.34
N VAL A 39 -10.36 -5.29 4.83
CA VAL A 39 -11.23 -4.46 3.97
C VAL A 39 -10.44 -3.34 3.30
N ALA A 40 -9.52 -2.70 4.01
CA ALA A 40 -8.66 -1.66 3.45
C ALA A 40 -7.73 -2.22 2.35
N ASN A 41 -7.17 -3.43 2.54
CA ASN A 41 -6.37 -4.09 1.51
C ASN A 41 -7.21 -4.45 0.28
N GLU A 42 -8.39 -5.03 0.45
CA GLU A 42 -9.31 -5.33 -0.68
C GLU A 42 -9.65 -4.05 -1.47
N TYR A 43 -9.88 -2.93 -0.78
CA TYR A 43 -10.11 -1.64 -1.41
C TYR A 43 -8.89 -1.17 -2.22
N LEU A 44 -7.69 -1.21 -1.64
CA LEU A 44 -6.46 -0.80 -2.33
C LEU A 44 -6.17 -1.67 -3.56
N GLU A 45 -6.38 -2.99 -3.46
CA GLU A 45 -6.23 -3.91 -4.60
C GLU A 45 -7.22 -3.58 -5.72
N SER A 46 -8.46 -3.20 -5.36
CA SER A 46 -9.47 -2.78 -6.34
C SER A 46 -9.07 -1.48 -7.06
N GLU A 47 -8.62 -0.46 -6.32
CA GLU A 47 -8.16 0.81 -6.87
C GLU A 47 -6.95 0.63 -7.79
N VAL A 48 -5.98 -0.20 -7.41
CA VAL A 48 -4.83 -0.55 -8.26
C VAL A 48 -5.30 -1.21 -9.55
N GLY A 49 -6.27 -2.14 -9.46
CA GLY A 49 -6.87 -2.79 -10.62
C GLY A 49 -7.57 -1.82 -11.57
N GLU A 50 -8.28 -0.83 -11.03
CA GLU A 50 -8.92 0.22 -11.82
C GLU A 50 -7.89 1.15 -12.49
N LEU A 51 -6.86 1.55 -11.74
CA LEU A 51 -5.78 2.39 -12.25
C LEU A 51 -5.03 1.68 -13.40
N MET A 52 -4.71 0.40 -13.25
CA MET A 52 -4.09 -0.40 -14.30
C MET A 52 -4.96 -0.48 -15.55
N LYS A 53 -6.27 -0.68 -15.42
CA LYS A 53 -7.20 -0.67 -16.57
C LYS A 53 -7.17 0.68 -17.28
N ALA A 54 -7.22 1.78 -16.53
CA ALA A 54 -7.18 3.14 -17.10
C ALA A 54 -5.86 3.40 -17.85
N VAL A 55 -4.73 2.99 -17.27
CA VAL A 55 -3.41 3.08 -17.91
C VAL A 55 -3.35 2.24 -19.18
N SER A 56 -3.73 0.95 -19.13
CA SER A 56 -3.75 0.07 -20.31
C SER A 56 -4.63 0.63 -21.41
N HIS A 57 -5.77 1.21 -21.06
CA HIS A 57 -6.68 1.83 -22.02
C HIS A 57 -6.09 3.09 -22.67
N ALA A 58 -5.35 3.91 -21.91
CA ALA A 58 -4.62 5.06 -22.46
C ALA A 58 -3.48 4.64 -23.40
N TYR A 59 -2.75 3.57 -23.08
CA TYR A 59 -1.75 2.96 -23.96
C TYR A 59 -2.38 2.38 -25.23
N ALA A 60 -3.46 1.59 -25.11
CA ALA A 60 -4.16 0.99 -26.25
C ALA A 60 -4.75 2.03 -27.21
N ARG A 61 -5.10 3.22 -26.71
CA ARG A 61 -5.57 4.36 -27.53
C ARG A 61 -4.44 5.25 -28.06
N GLY A 62 -3.18 4.83 -27.93
CA GLY A 62 -2.02 5.56 -28.47
C GLY A 62 -1.82 6.95 -27.85
N ARG A 63 -2.35 7.18 -26.64
CA ARG A 63 -2.40 8.51 -26.02
C ARG A 63 -1.17 8.81 -25.15
N PHE A 64 -0.33 7.81 -24.90
CA PHE A 64 1.05 7.98 -24.47
C PHE A 64 1.95 7.93 -25.70
N ASN A 65 2.42 9.09 -26.17
CA ASN A 65 3.65 9.10 -26.96
C ASN A 65 4.76 8.68 -26.00
N SER A 66 5.37 7.52 -26.24
CA SER A 66 6.62 7.15 -25.57
C SER A 66 7.58 8.32 -25.73
N TYR A 67 7.98 8.92 -24.62
CA TYR A 67 9.03 9.94 -24.62
C TYR A 67 10.32 9.21 -25.03
N SER A 68 10.61 9.23 -26.32
CA SER A 68 11.87 8.77 -26.88
C SER A 68 12.89 9.86 -26.59
N GLY A 69 13.51 9.79 -25.42
CA GLY A 69 14.81 10.41 -25.21
C GLY A 69 15.87 9.69 -26.04
#